data_AF-A0AAD1MCZ8-F1
#
_entry.id   AF-A0AAD1MCZ8-F1
#
_cell.length_a   1.000
_cell.length_b   1.000
_cell.length_c   1.000
_cell.angle_alpha   90.00
_cell.angle_beta   90.00
_cell.angle_gamma   90.00
#
_symmetry.space_group_name_H-M   'P 1'
#
loop_
_entity.id
_entity.type
_entity.pdbx_description
1 polymer ?
#
loop_
_entity_poly.entity_id
_entity_poly.type
_entity_poly.pdbx_seq_one_letter_code
_entity_poly.pdbx_strand_id
1 'polypeptide(L)'
;MSRMSRATWFSGLLVGLGVGAAVLAGGGVASAESPGASSAAHGSDSSAGSTGHSRPSPAATTTPRTRKTLSASRVSRPAARLARPAPRPVVSPPPVPALVTAVTTFFEDLHDSLTGAPEARPSPVETATTAYGTIGKWMLGRSGALADWPNQQYPFKTLYQPINVIIVDPTSSTAEESARKLDATLSAAGFPAQPVHSTGYQGLIDGVVYGQQPTGPEQAFSNAHWLLTNDHGRVFGAAPAPDGTGYVWTASFSRERPGFFYVVPTHVYVSFNRARDRLRAALVRAGATDLGLVDMDNELDRRTTTTGDHDGYAIVIELS
;
A
#
# COMPACT_ATOMS: atom_id res chain seq x y z
N MET A 1 41.87 14.42 2.26
CA MET A 1 41.46 15.67 2.93
C MET A 1 40.41 16.30 2.01
N SER A 2 39.14 16.52 2.34
CA SER A 2 38.42 16.56 3.60
C SER A 2 36.99 16.06 3.39
N ARG A 3 36.43 15.45 4.43
CA ARG A 3 35.01 15.14 4.62
C ARG A 3 34.24 16.42 4.99
N MET A 4 32.91 16.25 5.12
CA MET A 4 31.93 17.09 5.85
C MET A 4 31.19 18.11 4.99
N SER A 5 29.88 18.32 5.12
CA SER A 5 28.84 17.75 6.00
C SER A 5 27.47 18.10 5.39
N ARG A 6 26.51 17.17 5.40
CA ARG A 6 25.09 17.50 5.21
C ARG A 6 24.56 18.00 6.55
N ALA A 7 24.31 19.30 6.66
CA ALA A 7 23.63 19.90 7.80
C ALA A 7 22.11 19.78 7.62
N THR A 8 21.50 19.05 8.54
CA THR A 8 20.10 19.03 8.90
C THR A 8 19.57 20.44 9.17
N TRP A 9 18.44 20.81 8.57
CA TRP A 9 17.65 21.96 8.96
C TRP A 9 16.39 21.49 9.69
N PHE A 10 16.45 21.53 11.03
CA PHE A 10 15.25 21.72 11.85
C PHE A 10 15.06 23.23 11.99
N SER A 11 13.90 23.72 11.59
CA SER A 11 13.42 25.04 12.00
C SER A 11 11.99 24.85 12.49
N GLY A 12 11.85 24.92 13.82
CA GLY A 12 10.56 24.97 14.48
C GLY A 12 9.87 26.28 14.13
N LEU A 13 8.59 26.19 13.79
CA LEU A 13 7.72 27.35 13.67
C LEU A 13 6.59 27.19 14.70
N LEU A 14 6.65 28.07 15.70
CA LEU A 14 5.54 28.39 16.60
C LEU A 14 4.39 28.97 15.77
N VAL A 15 3.23 28.30 15.77
CA VAL A 15 2.00 28.85 15.21
C VAL A 15 1.15 29.37 16.38
N GLY A 16 1.00 30.69 16.44
CA GLY A 16 0.05 31.36 17.31
C GLY A 16 -1.37 31.23 16.78
N LEU A 17 -2.28 30.81 17.66
CA LEU A 17 -3.73 30.77 17.44
C LEU A 17 -4.29 32.19 17.23
N GLY A 18 -4.90 32.42 16.06
CA GLY A 18 -5.72 33.58 15.76
C GLY A 18 -7.09 33.14 15.30
N VAL A 19 -8.08 33.21 16.20
CA VAL A 19 -9.50 33.01 15.91
C VAL A 19 -10.04 34.23 15.18
N GLY A 20 -10.63 34.03 14.00
CA GLY A 20 -11.29 35.09 13.24
C GLY A 20 -12.44 34.51 12.41
N ALA A 21 -13.65 34.58 12.94
CA ALA A 21 -14.88 34.28 12.23
C ALA A 21 -15.23 35.42 11.26
N ALA A 22 -15.54 35.09 10.01
CA ALA A 22 -16.19 36.02 9.09
C ALA A 22 -17.25 35.26 8.26
N VAL A 23 -18.51 35.55 8.58
CA VAL A 23 -19.69 35.21 7.79
C VAL A 23 -19.84 36.28 6.72
N LEU A 24 -19.89 35.89 5.44
CA LEU A 24 -20.46 36.73 4.39
C LEU A 24 -21.28 35.89 3.41
N ALA A 25 -22.50 36.37 3.22
CA ALA A 25 -23.58 35.83 2.40
C ALA A 25 -23.57 36.44 0.98
N GLY A 26 -24.32 35.78 0.08
CA GLY A 26 -24.77 36.32 -1.21
C GLY A 26 -23.92 35.85 -2.39
N GLY A 27 -24.46 35.46 -3.55
CA GLY A 27 -25.83 35.38 -4.04
C GLY A 27 -25.79 34.59 -5.36
N GLY A 28 -26.89 33.91 -5.69
CA GLY A 28 -26.97 33.12 -6.91
C GLY A 28 -27.17 33.97 -8.18
N VAL A 29 -26.90 33.35 -9.32
CA VAL A 29 -27.65 33.54 -10.57
C VAL A 29 -27.58 32.24 -11.38
N ALA A 30 -28.74 31.84 -11.89
CA ALA A 30 -28.95 30.73 -12.80
C ALA A 30 -29.00 31.21 -14.26
N SER A 31 -28.75 30.31 -15.23
CA SER A 31 -29.43 30.13 -16.53
C SER A 31 -28.51 29.36 -17.48
N ALA A 32 -28.89 28.16 -17.95
CA ALA A 32 -29.70 27.84 -19.16
C ALA A 32 -28.74 27.47 -20.31
N GLU A 33 -28.62 26.22 -20.75
CA GLU A 33 -29.52 25.35 -21.55
C GLU A 33 -28.96 25.20 -22.99
N SER A 34 -29.13 23.98 -23.51
CA SER A 34 -28.46 23.25 -24.62
C SER A 34 -28.81 23.78 -26.05
N PRO A 35 -28.68 23.03 -27.17
CA PRO A 35 -27.88 21.85 -27.53
C PRO A 35 -27.12 22.00 -28.88
N GLY A 36 -26.30 21.01 -29.26
CA GLY A 36 -25.71 20.94 -30.60
C GLY A 36 -25.23 19.54 -30.95
N ALA A 37 -26.04 18.82 -31.73
CA ALA A 37 -25.68 17.56 -32.37
C ALA A 37 -24.80 17.79 -33.61
N SER A 38 -24.02 16.79 -34.03
CA SER A 38 -23.92 16.24 -35.41
C SER A 38 -22.57 15.55 -35.70
N SER A 39 -22.61 14.22 -35.75
CA SER A 39 -22.21 13.32 -36.87
C SER A 39 -20.79 13.27 -37.51
N ALA A 40 -20.53 12.03 -38.00
CA ALA A 40 -19.56 11.54 -38.99
C ALA A 40 -18.19 11.11 -38.42
N ALA A 41 -17.81 9.83 -38.37
CA ALA A 41 -17.68 8.81 -39.42
C ALA A 41 -16.66 9.17 -40.51
N HIS A 42 -15.45 8.63 -40.38
CA HIS A 42 -14.65 8.17 -41.52
C HIS A 42 -13.67 7.10 -41.05
N GLY A 43 -13.80 5.91 -41.65
CA GLY A 43 -12.76 4.89 -41.61
C GLY A 43 -11.75 5.11 -42.73
N SER A 44 -10.61 4.42 -42.60
CA SER A 44 -9.87 3.89 -43.74
C SER A 44 -8.78 2.93 -43.26
N ASP A 45 -8.94 1.71 -43.74
CA ASP A 45 -8.05 0.57 -43.90
C ASP A 45 -6.56 0.81 -44.19
N SER A 46 -5.84 -0.32 -44.10
CA SER A 46 -4.62 -0.73 -44.84
C SER A 46 -3.31 -0.47 -44.09
N SER A 47 -2.33 -1.37 -44.01
CA SER A 47 -2.07 -2.63 -44.72
C SER A 47 -0.92 -3.39 -44.06
N ALA A 48 -0.85 -4.68 -44.38
CA ALA A 48 0.13 -5.68 -44.00
C ALA A 48 1.59 -5.44 -44.49
N GLY A 49 2.52 -6.17 -43.88
CA GLY A 49 3.89 -6.41 -44.37
C GLY A 49 4.73 -7.10 -43.27
N SER A 50 4.70 -8.43 -43.16
CA SER A 50 5.56 -9.42 -43.85
C SER A 50 6.91 -9.70 -43.16
N THR A 51 7.00 -10.92 -42.62
CA THR A 51 8.12 -11.89 -42.67
C THR A 51 9.57 -11.44 -42.48
N GLY A 52 10.25 -12.10 -41.54
CA GLY A 52 11.72 -12.13 -41.50
C GLY A 52 12.25 -13.17 -40.51
N HIS A 53 12.25 -14.44 -40.90
CA HIS A 53 12.98 -15.51 -40.21
C HIS A 53 14.50 -15.25 -40.26
N SER A 54 15.21 -15.49 -39.14
CA SER A 54 16.61 -15.92 -39.15
C SER A 54 17.03 -16.53 -37.79
N ARG A 55 16.99 -17.85 -37.72
CA ARG A 55 17.98 -18.72 -37.04
C ARG A 55 18.83 -19.31 -38.19
N PRO A 56 20.11 -19.72 -38.03
CA PRO A 56 20.57 -20.65 -36.98
C PRO A 56 22.00 -20.38 -36.43
N SER A 57 22.36 -20.87 -35.24
CA SER A 57 23.24 -22.06 -35.01
C SER A 57 24.57 -21.68 -34.30
N PRO A 58 25.36 -22.63 -33.75
CA PRO A 58 25.63 -22.67 -32.30
C PRO A 58 27.13 -22.71 -31.92
N ALA A 59 27.36 -23.02 -30.63
CA ALA A 59 28.57 -23.57 -29.99
C ALA A 59 29.43 -22.58 -29.19
N ALA A 60 29.58 -22.86 -27.89
CA ALA A 60 30.87 -23.27 -27.33
C ALA A 60 30.72 -23.65 -25.84
N THR A 61 30.90 -24.94 -25.60
CA THR A 61 31.22 -25.59 -24.33
C THR A 61 32.41 -24.89 -23.66
N THR A 62 32.27 -24.48 -22.40
CA THR A 62 33.44 -24.19 -21.54
C THR A 62 33.28 -24.85 -20.18
N THR A 63 34.34 -25.57 -19.84
CA THR A 63 34.56 -26.45 -18.70
C THR A 63 34.67 -25.71 -17.36
N PRO A 64 34.27 -26.33 -16.23
CA PRO A 64 34.45 -25.73 -14.91
C PRO A 64 35.87 -25.97 -14.38
N ARG A 65 36.54 -24.88 -13.98
CA ARG A 65 37.88 -24.88 -13.41
C ARG A 65 37.79 -24.95 -11.88
N THR A 66 38.25 -26.06 -11.32
CA THR A 66 38.37 -26.37 -9.89
C THR A 66 39.30 -25.38 -9.19
N ARG A 67 38.79 -24.68 -8.16
CA ARG A 67 39.59 -23.78 -7.32
C ARG A 67 40.02 -24.52 -6.05
N LYS A 68 41.34 -24.74 -5.92
CA LYS A 68 42.01 -25.22 -4.70
C LYS A 68 41.81 -24.19 -3.57
N THR A 69 41.27 -24.63 -2.44
CA THR A 69 41.30 -23.91 -1.16
C THR A 69 42.58 -24.29 -0.40
N LEU A 70 43.38 -23.28 -0.06
CA LEU A 70 44.56 -23.41 0.79
C LEU A 70 44.14 -23.32 2.26
N SER A 71 44.45 -24.37 3.02
CA SER A 71 44.43 -24.38 4.48
C SER A 71 45.42 -23.37 5.04
N ALA A 72 44.97 -22.48 5.91
CA ALA A 72 45.82 -21.67 6.77
C ALA A 72 45.53 -22.03 8.24
N SER A 73 46.49 -22.73 8.84
CA SER A 73 46.55 -23.07 10.25
C SER A 73 46.64 -21.80 11.09
N ARG A 74 45.66 -21.56 11.98
CA ARG A 74 45.73 -20.52 13.00
C ARG A 74 46.31 -21.09 14.29
N VAL A 75 47.46 -20.54 14.67
CA VAL A 75 48.15 -20.75 15.94
C VAL A 75 47.34 -20.12 17.08
N SER A 76 46.94 -20.95 18.04
CA SER A 76 46.29 -20.54 19.28
C SER A 76 47.30 -19.88 20.23
N ARG A 77 47.08 -18.62 20.61
CA ARG A 77 47.73 -17.99 21.78
C ARG A 77 46.80 -18.11 23.00
N PRO A 78 47.30 -18.47 24.19
CA PRO A 78 46.50 -18.49 25.39
C PRO A 78 46.20 -17.05 25.85
N ALA A 79 44.92 -16.72 25.96
CA ALA A 79 44.47 -15.46 26.53
C ALA A 79 44.69 -15.49 28.06
N ALA A 80 45.41 -14.51 28.58
CA ALA A 80 45.53 -14.26 30.01
C ALA A 80 44.13 -13.96 30.59
N ARG A 81 43.72 -14.74 31.60
CA ARG A 81 42.54 -14.48 32.42
C ARG A 81 42.74 -13.16 33.17
N LEU A 82 42.09 -12.10 32.70
CA LEU A 82 41.81 -10.93 33.52
C LEU A 82 40.67 -11.29 34.50
N ALA A 83 40.92 -11.09 35.79
CA ALA A 83 39.95 -11.32 36.85
C ALA A 83 38.69 -10.46 36.62
N ARG A 84 37.52 -11.10 36.67
CA ARG A 84 36.21 -10.46 36.54
C ARG A 84 35.98 -9.56 37.77
N PRO A 85 35.66 -8.25 37.60
CA PRO A 85 35.34 -7.38 38.73
C PRO A 85 34.10 -7.91 39.47
N ALA A 86 34.10 -7.81 40.81
CA ALA A 86 32.96 -8.17 41.63
C ALA A 86 31.70 -7.37 41.22
N PRO A 87 30.49 -7.97 41.26
CA PRO A 87 29.25 -7.27 40.95
C PRO A 87 29.06 -6.10 41.92
N ARG A 88 28.85 -4.89 41.39
CA ARG A 88 28.49 -3.73 42.20
C ARG A 88 27.14 -3.97 42.89
N PRO A 89 26.95 -3.50 44.14
CA PRO A 89 25.64 -3.51 44.78
C PRO A 89 24.63 -2.78 43.89
N VAL A 90 23.46 -3.39 43.68
CA VAL A 90 22.33 -2.74 43.02
C VAL A 90 21.83 -1.67 43.99
N VAL A 91 22.25 -0.43 43.78
CA VAL A 91 21.73 0.72 44.53
C VAL A 91 20.32 0.97 44.00
N SER A 92 19.30 0.68 44.82
CA SER A 92 17.93 1.06 44.51
C SER A 92 17.86 2.59 44.38
N PRO A 93 17.25 3.13 43.31
CA PRO A 93 17.07 4.57 43.19
C PRO A 93 16.24 5.09 44.37
N PRO A 94 16.54 6.31 44.86
CA PRO A 94 15.78 6.89 45.96
C PRO A 94 14.30 7.06 45.56
N PRO A 95 13.36 6.90 46.50
CA PRO A 95 11.95 7.09 46.23
C PRO A 95 11.70 8.53 45.77
N VAL A 96 10.98 8.68 44.67
CA VAL A 96 10.61 9.99 44.11
C VAL A 96 9.61 10.66 45.08
N PRO A 97 9.80 11.93 45.46
CA PRO A 97 8.86 12.62 46.33
C PRO A 97 7.45 12.70 45.73
N ALA A 98 6.41 12.48 46.53
CA ALA A 98 5.02 12.43 46.08
C ALA A 98 4.55 13.67 45.30
N LEU A 99 5.10 14.86 45.63
CA LEU A 99 4.81 16.10 44.91
C LEU A 99 5.32 16.06 43.46
N VAL A 100 6.49 15.46 43.22
CA VAL A 100 7.05 15.33 41.87
C VAL A 100 6.15 14.42 41.03
N THR A 101 5.70 13.31 41.60
CA THR A 101 4.74 12.40 40.95
C THR A 101 3.41 13.09 40.63
N ALA A 102 2.84 13.85 41.57
CA ALA A 102 1.58 14.56 41.35
C ALA A 102 1.69 15.61 40.23
N VAL A 103 2.81 16.34 40.17
CA VAL A 103 3.05 17.34 39.12
C VAL A 103 3.24 16.68 37.75
N THR A 104 4.00 15.58 37.66
CA THR A 104 4.17 14.87 36.39
C THR A 104 2.85 14.31 35.87
N THR A 105 2.04 13.68 36.72
CA THR A 105 0.73 13.15 36.33
C THR A 105 -0.22 14.27 35.90
N PHE A 106 -0.23 15.42 36.58
CA PHE A 106 -1.04 16.57 36.15
C PHE A 106 -0.67 17.06 34.74
N PHE A 107 0.62 17.15 34.42
CA PHE A 107 1.05 17.57 33.08
C PHE A 107 0.77 16.50 32.01
N GLU A 108 0.87 15.21 32.35
CA GLU A 108 0.47 14.11 31.48
C GLU A 108 -1.05 14.16 31.23
N ASP A 109 -1.88 14.30 32.27
CA ASP A 109 -3.34 14.41 32.14
C ASP A 109 -3.77 15.66 31.39
N LEU A 110 -3.08 16.79 31.59
CA LEU A 110 -3.33 18.03 30.85
C LEU A 110 -2.91 17.88 29.38
N HIS A 111 -1.77 17.24 29.11
CA HIS A 111 -1.36 16.92 27.75
C HIS A 111 -2.39 16.00 27.09
N ASP A 112 -2.78 14.91 27.73
CA ASP A 112 -3.80 13.98 27.23
C ASP A 112 -5.18 14.64 27.09
N SER A 113 -5.54 15.60 27.93
CA SER A 113 -6.77 16.37 27.77
C SER A 113 -6.71 17.36 26.59
N LEU A 114 -5.53 17.91 26.30
CA LEU A 114 -5.32 18.87 25.21
C LEU A 114 -5.04 18.20 23.86
N THR A 115 -4.38 17.05 23.87
CA THR A 115 -3.89 16.35 22.68
C THR A 115 -4.52 14.98 22.49
N GLY A 116 -5.37 14.52 23.42
CA GLY A 116 -5.85 13.15 23.54
C GLY A 116 -4.77 12.19 24.05
N ALA A 117 -5.16 11.11 24.75
CA ALA A 117 -4.25 10.02 25.10
C ALA A 117 -3.60 9.40 23.84
N PRO A 118 -2.37 8.86 23.93
CA PRO A 118 -1.70 8.22 22.80
C PRO A 118 -2.56 7.12 22.16
N GLU A 119 -2.82 7.23 20.86
CA GLU A 119 -3.56 6.22 20.13
C GLU A 119 -2.62 5.09 19.68
N ALA A 120 -3.05 3.84 19.88
CA ALA A 120 -2.37 2.70 19.30
C ALA A 120 -2.39 2.83 17.78
N ARG A 121 -1.19 2.87 17.19
CA ARG A 121 -1.04 2.87 15.74
C ARG A 121 -1.33 1.47 15.19
N PRO A 122 -2.02 1.36 14.05
CA PRO A 122 -2.18 0.08 13.39
C PRO A 122 -0.81 -0.52 13.04
N SER A 123 -0.69 -1.83 13.18
CA SER A 123 0.54 -2.59 12.99
C SER A 123 0.58 -3.29 11.62
N PRO A 124 1.74 -3.35 10.93
CA PRO A 124 1.86 -4.00 9.62
C PRO A 124 1.53 -5.50 9.61
N VAL A 125 1.57 -6.14 10.78
CA VAL A 125 1.32 -7.58 10.95
C VAL A 125 -0.10 -7.89 11.42
N GLU A 126 -0.96 -6.88 11.55
CA GLU A 126 -2.37 -7.11 11.85
C GLU A 126 -3.03 -7.86 10.70
N THR A 127 -3.75 -8.92 11.06
CA THR A 127 -4.46 -9.78 10.14
C THR A 127 -5.90 -10.00 10.58
N ALA A 128 -6.75 -10.39 9.64
CA ALA A 128 -8.06 -10.95 9.87
C ALA A 128 -8.04 -12.44 9.48
N THR A 129 -8.65 -13.29 10.31
CA THR A 129 -8.83 -14.71 9.98
C THR A 129 -10.09 -14.87 9.14
N THR A 130 -9.96 -15.43 7.93
CA THR A 130 -11.04 -15.55 6.96
C THR A 130 -11.12 -16.98 6.43
N ALA A 131 -12.18 -17.31 5.68
CA ALA A 131 -12.27 -18.58 4.94
C ALA A 131 -11.19 -18.72 3.84
N TYR A 132 -10.56 -17.61 3.45
CA TYR A 132 -9.56 -17.53 2.37
C TYR A 132 -8.14 -17.38 2.91
N GLY A 133 -7.93 -17.61 4.21
CA GLY A 133 -6.64 -17.51 4.89
C GLY A 133 -6.58 -16.40 5.92
N THR A 134 -5.41 -16.26 6.53
CA THR A 134 -5.08 -15.16 7.45
C THR A 134 -4.60 -13.97 6.64
N ILE A 135 -5.48 -13.00 6.42
CA ILE A 135 -5.26 -11.89 5.49
C ILE A 135 -4.76 -10.65 6.24
N GLY A 136 -3.67 -10.05 5.76
CA GLY A 136 -3.20 -8.75 6.25
C GLY A 136 -4.25 -7.66 6.09
N LYS A 137 -4.42 -6.83 7.11
CA LYS A 137 -5.41 -5.73 7.07
C LYS A 137 -5.00 -4.57 6.18
N TRP A 138 -3.70 -4.42 5.93
CA TRP A 138 -3.10 -3.22 5.36
C TRP A 138 -2.28 -3.52 4.10
N MET A 139 -2.34 -2.61 3.13
CA MET A 139 -1.28 -2.56 2.13
C MET A 139 0.02 -2.07 2.76
N LEU A 140 1.13 -2.72 2.42
CA LEU A 140 2.46 -2.36 2.90
C LEU A 140 3.23 -1.61 1.82
N GLY A 141 4.00 -0.61 2.22
CA GLY A 141 4.98 0.05 1.38
C GLY A 141 6.24 -0.81 1.21
N ARG A 142 7.19 -0.33 0.39
CA ARG A 142 8.45 -1.03 0.06
C ARG A 142 9.30 -1.42 1.28
N SER A 143 9.18 -0.68 2.38
CA SER A 143 9.90 -0.94 3.63
C SER A 143 9.20 -1.95 4.54
N GLY A 144 8.01 -2.44 4.18
CA GLY A 144 7.14 -3.23 5.05
C GLY A 144 6.34 -2.40 6.07
N ALA A 145 6.48 -1.08 6.08
CA ALA A 145 5.60 -0.20 6.86
C ALA A 145 4.23 -0.08 6.18
N LEU A 146 3.21 0.36 6.93
CA LEU A 146 1.89 0.64 6.36
C LEU A 146 2.01 1.68 5.25
N ALA A 147 1.33 1.43 4.12
CA ALA A 147 1.16 2.41 3.08
C ALA A 147 0.09 3.44 3.48
N ASP A 148 0.32 4.69 3.13
CA ASP A 148 -0.59 5.80 3.35
C ASP A 148 -0.84 6.60 2.07
N TRP A 149 -1.84 7.46 2.15
CA TRP A 149 -2.17 8.47 1.15
C TRP A 149 -1.74 9.86 1.65
N PRO A 150 -0.98 10.63 0.85
CA PRO A 150 -0.87 12.05 1.07
C PRO A 150 -2.22 12.70 0.72
N ASN A 151 -3.00 13.12 1.72
CA ASN A 151 -4.32 13.70 1.48
C ASN A 151 -4.59 14.95 2.33
N GLN A 152 -5.00 16.03 1.65
CA GLN A 152 -5.40 17.29 2.28
C GLN A 152 -6.77 17.24 2.98
N GLN A 153 -7.64 16.30 2.61
CA GLN A 153 -8.95 16.14 3.25
C GLN A 153 -8.83 15.76 4.73
N TYR A 154 -7.70 15.13 5.11
CA TYR A 154 -7.42 14.71 6.48
C TYR A 154 -6.10 15.32 6.97
N PRO A 155 -6.02 16.65 7.13
CA PRO A 155 -4.75 17.35 7.33
C PRO A 155 -4.03 16.99 8.65
N PHE A 156 -4.73 16.33 9.57
CA PHE A 156 -4.21 15.90 10.88
C PHE A 156 -4.28 14.38 11.10
N LYS A 157 -4.69 13.60 10.07
CA LYS A 157 -4.75 12.14 10.17
C LYS A 157 -3.88 11.51 9.09
N THR A 158 -3.18 10.44 9.45
CA THR A 158 -2.61 9.54 8.45
C THR A 158 -3.74 8.71 7.82
N LEU A 159 -3.90 8.81 6.51
CA LEU A 159 -4.87 8.03 5.74
C LEU A 159 -4.22 6.72 5.28
N TYR A 160 -4.44 5.63 6.01
CA TYR A 160 -3.88 4.32 5.66
C TYR A 160 -4.65 3.66 4.52
N GLN A 161 -3.98 2.76 3.80
CA GLN A 161 -4.54 2.01 2.67
C GLN A 161 -4.98 0.61 3.12
N PRO A 162 -6.28 0.38 3.36
CA PRO A 162 -6.79 -0.92 3.80
C PRO A 162 -6.82 -1.93 2.63
N ILE A 163 -6.63 -3.21 2.96
CA ILE A 163 -7.03 -4.29 2.05
C ILE A 163 -8.57 -4.30 2.00
N ASN A 164 -9.12 -4.16 0.79
CA ASN A 164 -10.56 -4.03 0.58
C ASN A 164 -11.10 -4.97 -0.52
N VAL A 165 -10.26 -5.89 -1.01
CA VAL A 165 -10.62 -6.93 -1.97
C VAL A 165 -9.83 -8.21 -1.66
N ILE A 166 -10.51 -9.35 -1.70
CA ILE A 166 -9.94 -10.69 -1.76
C ILE A 166 -10.36 -11.29 -3.11
N ILE A 167 -9.42 -11.89 -3.83
CA ILE A 167 -9.68 -12.56 -5.10
C ILE A 167 -9.29 -14.03 -4.96
N VAL A 168 -10.18 -14.93 -5.33
CA VAL A 168 -9.98 -16.38 -5.30
C VAL A 168 -9.87 -16.87 -6.72
N ASP A 169 -8.89 -17.72 -6.98
CA ASP A 169 -8.68 -18.39 -8.24
C ASP A 169 -8.62 -19.91 -8.02
N PRO A 170 -9.75 -20.61 -8.11
CA PRO A 170 -9.82 -22.03 -7.74
C PRO A 170 -9.25 -22.96 -8.82
N THR A 171 -9.02 -22.45 -10.04
CA THR A 171 -8.72 -23.33 -11.19
C THR A 171 -7.25 -23.38 -11.58
N SER A 172 -6.47 -22.34 -11.27
CA SER A 172 -5.06 -22.30 -11.64
C SER A 172 -4.25 -23.33 -10.88
N SER A 173 -3.37 -24.02 -11.59
CA SER A 173 -2.49 -25.06 -11.04
C SER A 173 -1.11 -24.53 -10.61
N THR A 174 -0.76 -23.32 -11.05
CA THR A 174 0.51 -22.65 -10.73
C THR A 174 0.29 -21.18 -10.41
N ALA A 175 1.19 -20.58 -9.61
CA ALA A 175 1.10 -19.16 -9.26
C ALA A 175 1.23 -18.26 -10.49
N GLU A 176 2.05 -18.66 -11.46
CA GLU A 176 2.21 -17.95 -12.73
C GLU A 176 0.97 -18.02 -13.60
N GLU A 177 0.27 -19.16 -13.61
CA GLU A 177 -1.04 -19.28 -14.28
C GLU A 177 -2.06 -18.37 -13.62
N SER A 178 -2.12 -18.38 -12.28
CA SER A 178 -3.02 -17.50 -11.54
C SER A 178 -2.72 -16.02 -11.80
N ALA A 179 -1.45 -15.63 -11.87
CA ALA A 179 -1.06 -14.26 -12.17
C ALA A 179 -1.50 -13.83 -13.58
N ARG A 180 -1.36 -14.71 -14.57
CA ARG A 180 -1.84 -14.45 -15.95
C ARG A 180 -3.36 -14.33 -15.99
N LYS A 181 -4.07 -15.21 -15.28
CA LYS A 181 -5.53 -15.20 -15.20
C LYS A 181 -6.05 -13.93 -14.53
N LEU A 182 -5.41 -13.51 -13.42
CA LEU A 182 -5.69 -12.25 -12.74
C LEU A 182 -5.53 -11.05 -13.68
N ASP A 183 -4.38 -10.94 -14.36
CA ASP A 183 -4.08 -9.84 -15.28
C ASP A 183 -5.08 -9.77 -16.45
N ALA A 184 -5.38 -10.94 -17.05
CA ALA A 184 -6.37 -11.04 -18.12
C ALA A 184 -7.77 -10.64 -17.64
N THR A 185 -8.19 -11.08 -16.45
CA THR A 185 -9.52 -10.79 -15.92
C THR A 185 -9.67 -9.32 -15.55
N LEU A 186 -8.66 -8.73 -14.88
CA LEU A 186 -8.67 -7.30 -14.56
C LEU A 186 -8.64 -6.44 -15.83
N SER A 187 -7.83 -6.81 -16.82
CA SER A 187 -7.81 -6.13 -18.12
C SER A 187 -9.17 -6.20 -18.82
N ALA A 188 -9.81 -7.38 -18.85
CA ALA A 188 -11.14 -7.56 -19.41
C ALA A 188 -12.23 -6.78 -18.65
N ALA A 189 -12.08 -6.64 -17.33
CA ALA A 189 -12.94 -5.80 -16.49
C ALA A 189 -12.68 -4.28 -16.67
N GLY A 190 -11.74 -3.89 -17.53
CA GLY A 190 -11.40 -2.50 -17.80
C GLY A 190 -10.44 -1.88 -16.78
N PHE A 191 -9.67 -2.71 -16.08
CA PHE A 191 -8.58 -2.32 -15.17
C PHE A 191 -7.24 -2.89 -15.67
N PRO A 192 -6.77 -2.54 -16.88
CA PRO A 192 -5.46 -2.98 -17.35
C PRO A 192 -4.33 -2.41 -16.50
N ALA A 193 -3.14 -2.99 -16.62
CA ALA A 193 -1.92 -2.40 -16.07
C ALA A 193 -1.62 -1.05 -16.75
N GLN A 194 -1.64 0.04 -15.99
CA GLN A 194 -1.40 1.41 -16.46
C GLN A 194 -0.12 1.97 -15.84
N PRO A 195 0.75 2.67 -16.61
CA PRO A 195 1.97 3.28 -16.10
C PRO A 195 1.68 4.55 -15.27
N VAL A 196 2.72 5.20 -14.75
CA VAL A 196 2.66 6.45 -13.95
C VAL A 196 2.00 6.25 -12.58
N HIS A 197 2.30 5.14 -11.92
CA HIS A 197 1.92 4.85 -10.55
C HIS A 197 3.16 4.50 -9.72
N SER A 198 3.18 4.81 -8.42
CA SER A 198 4.26 4.32 -7.54
C SER A 198 4.27 2.78 -7.52
N THR A 199 5.38 2.13 -7.17
CA THR A 199 5.51 0.65 -7.16
C THR A 199 6.33 0.13 -5.99
N GLY A 200 6.28 -1.19 -5.80
CA GLY A 200 7.04 -1.91 -4.77
C GLY A 200 6.25 -2.10 -3.48
N TYR A 201 4.93 -2.09 -3.57
CA TYR A 201 4.03 -2.37 -2.46
C TYR A 201 3.90 -3.87 -2.25
N GLN A 202 3.38 -4.23 -1.08
CA GLN A 202 3.28 -5.61 -0.64
C GLN A 202 1.97 -5.84 0.11
N GLY A 203 1.57 -7.10 0.21
CA GLY A 203 0.46 -7.56 1.04
C GLY A 203 0.88 -8.79 1.84
N LEU A 204 0.19 -9.03 2.95
CA LEU A 204 0.46 -10.16 3.85
C LEU A 204 -0.65 -11.20 3.71
N ILE A 205 -0.31 -12.45 3.44
CA ILE A 205 -1.25 -13.59 3.42
C ILE A 205 -0.57 -14.75 4.14
N ASP A 206 -1.21 -15.30 5.17
CA ASP A 206 -0.71 -16.43 5.98
C ASP A 206 0.72 -16.23 6.50
N GLY A 207 1.03 -15.00 6.91
CA GLY A 207 2.36 -14.63 7.42
C GLY A 207 3.43 -14.44 6.34
N VAL A 208 3.10 -14.64 5.06
CA VAL A 208 3.99 -14.46 3.92
C VAL A 208 3.72 -13.12 3.24
N VAL A 209 4.79 -12.37 2.97
CA VAL A 209 4.72 -11.08 2.28
C VAL A 209 4.81 -11.31 0.77
N TYR A 210 3.79 -10.88 0.05
CA TYR A 210 3.70 -10.97 -1.41
C TYR A 210 3.94 -9.60 -2.04
N GLY A 211 4.72 -9.59 -3.12
CA GLY A 211 4.93 -8.40 -3.93
C GLY A 211 3.69 -8.03 -4.74
N GLN A 212 3.66 -6.77 -5.16
CA GLN A 212 2.63 -6.21 -6.02
C GLN A 212 2.56 -6.89 -7.41
N GLN A 213 1.33 -7.08 -7.89
CA GLN A 213 0.92 -7.08 -9.29
C GLN A 213 0.11 -5.80 -9.63
N PRO A 214 0.22 -5.25 -10.85
CA PRO A 214 1.13 -5.67 -11.91
C PRO A 214 2.61 -5.40 -11.55
N THR A 215 3.51 -6.20 -12.10
CA THR A 215 4.97 -6.16 -11.80
C THR A 215 5.77 -5.20 -12.68
N GLY A 216 5.14 -4.61 -13.71
CA GLY A 216 5.82 -3.68 -14.59
C GLY A 216 6.24 -2.37 -13.89
N PRO A 217 7.20 -1.64 -14.47
CA PRO A 217 7.73 -0.42 -13.88
C PRO A 217 6.64 0.65 -13.79
N GLU A 218 6.49 1.21 -12.59
CA GLU A 218 5.53 2.28 -12.31
C GLU A 218 4.08 1.95 -12.69
N GLN A 219 3.66 0.69 -12.48
CA GLN A 219 2.31 0.25 -12.83
C GLN A 219 1.38 0.04 -11.64
N ALA A 220 0.09 0.22 -11.89
CA ALA A 220 -1.03 -0.26 -11.09
C ALA A 220 -2.15 -0.71 -12.04
N PHE A 221 -3.09 -1.51 -11.56
CA PHE A 221 -4.33 -1.76 -12.31
C PHE A 221 -5.21 -0.53 -12.18
N SER A 222 -5.63 0.08 -13.30
CA SER A 222 -6.45 1.30 -13.27
C SER A 222 -7.45 1.36 -14.42
N ASN A 223 -8.63 1.93 -14.14
CA ASN A 223 -9.70 2.05 -15.12
C ASN A 223 -9.70 3.33 -15.96
N ALA A 224 -8.74 4.22 -15.75
CA ALA A 224 -8.54 5.40 -16.58
C ALA A 224 -7.08 5.88 -16.53
N HIS A 225 -6.71 6.74 -17.47
CA HIS A 225 -5.39 7.35 -17.48
C HIS A 225 -5.16 8.21 -16.23
N TRP A 226 -3.92 8.32 -15.76
CA TRP A 226 -3.54 9.12 -14.59
C TRP A 226 -3.86 10.62 -14.72
N LEU A 227 -4.37 11.12 -15.86
CA LEU A 227 -4.80 12.52 -16.00
C LEU A 227 -6.29 12.70 -15.73
N LEU A 228 -6.99 11.63 -15.36
CA LEU A 228 -8.42 11.57 -15.16
C LEU A 228 -8.72 11.01 -13.76
N THR A 229 -9.95 11.27 -13.30
CA THR A 229 -10.47 10.54 -12.14
C THR A 229 -10.48 9.05 -12.48
N ASN A 230 -9.84 8.26 -11.64
CA ASN A 230 -9.67 6.84 -11.87
C ASN A 230 -9.81 6.05 -10.57
N ASP A 231 -10.19 4.79 -10.71
CA ASP A 231 -10.06 3.79 -9.66
C ASP A 231 -8.85 2.94 -10.00
N HIS A 232 -7.88 2.87 -9.10
CA HIS A 232 -6.72 2.00 -9.28
C HIS A 232 -6.48 1.15 -8.04
N GLY A 233 -5.71 0.08 -8.22
CA GLY A 233 -5.30 -0.76 -7.13
C GLY A 233 -4.07 -1.60 -7.43
N ARG A 234 -3.59 -2.23 -6.36
CA ARG A 234 -2.46 -3.16 -6.37
C ARG A 234 -2.92 -4.45 -5.75
N VAL A 235 -2.48 -5.55 -6.33
CA VAL A 235 -2.88 -6.90 -5.93
C VAL A 235 -1.65 -7.65 -5.43
N PHE A 236 -1.81 -8.51 -4.42
CA PHE A 236 -0.73 -9.22 -3.74
C PHE A 236 -1.08 -10.71 -3.65
N GLY A 237 -0.14 -11.56 -4.07
CA GLY A 237 -0.30 -13.01 -4.20
C GLY A 237 0.67 -13.55 -5.27
N ALA A 238 0.46 -14.74 -5.83
CA ALA A 238 -0.60 -15.71 -5.55
C ALA A 238 -0.24 -16.52 -4.30
N ALA A 239 -1.08 -16.51 -3.26
CA ALA A 239 -0.93 -17.40 -2.12
C ALA A 239 -1.71 -18.69 -2.37
N PRO A 240 -1.20 -19.89 -2.06
CA PRO A 240 -2.01 -21.11 -2.14
C PRO A 240 -3.28 -20.96 -1.29
N ALA A 241 -4.43 -21.39 -1.83
CA ALA A 241 -5.67 -21.34 -1.06
C ALA A 241 -5.61 -22.29 0.16
N PRO A 242 -6.33 -22.00 1.26
CA PRO A 242 -6.28 -22.82 2.49
C PRO A 242 -6.68 -24.29 2.31
N ASP A 243 -7.52 -24.59 1.32
CA ASP A 243 -7.97 -25.95 0.98
C ASP A 243 -6.98 -26.68 0.03
N GLY A 244 -5.88 -26.02 -0.35
CA GLY A 244 -4.89 -26.54 -1.28
C GLY A 244 -5.30 -26.48 -2.75
N THR A 245 -6.44 -25.87 -3.08
CA THR A 245 -6.97 -25.79 -4.45
C THR A 245 -6.87 -24.35 -4.98
N GLY A 246 -5.98 -24.14 -5.94
CA GLY A 246 -5.82 -22.83 -6.55
C GLY A 246 -5.14 -21.81 -5.65
N TYR A 247 -5.52 -20.54 -5.80
CA TYR A 247 -4.81 -19.41 -5.21
C TYR A 247 -5.74 -18.32 -4.67
N VAL A 248 -5.23 -17.57 -3.71
CA VAL A 248 -5.84 -16.37 -3.15
C VAL A 248 -4.92 -15.18 -3.40
N TRP A 249 -5.55 -14.05 -3.69
CA TRP A 249 -4.93 -12.74 -3.79
C TRP A 249 -5.67 -11.75 -2.91
N THR A 250 -4.97 -10.69 -2.52
CA THR A 250 -5.55 -9.56 -1.78
C THR A 250 -5.26 -8.28 -2.51
N ALA A 251 -6.09 -7.26 -2.38
CA ALA A 251 -5.85 -5.99 -3.03
C ALA A 251 -6.33 -4.79 -2.22
N SER A 252 -5.71 -3.65 -2.50
CA SER A 252 -6.13 -2.33 -2.05
C SER A 252 -6.45 -1.50 -3.28
N PHE A 253 -7.73 -1.13 -3.44
CA PHE A 253 -8.22 -0.27 -4.51
C PHE A 253 -8.76 1.04 -3.97
N SER A 254 -8.38 2.16 -4.60
CA SER A 254 -8.83 3.50 -4.22
C SER A 254 -9.17 4.34 -5.43
N ARG A 255 -10.15 5.23 -5.25
CA ARG A 255 -10.50 6.28 -6.20
C ARG A 255 -9.67 7.50 -5.90
N GLU A 256 -9.17 8.09 -6.96
CA GLU A 256 -8.40 9.30 -6.93
C GLU A 256 -8.80 10.23 -8.08
N ARG A 257 -8.38 11.48 -7.98
CA ARG A 257 -8.54 12.46 -9.05
C ARG A 257 -7.33 13.37 -9.17
N PRO A 258 -7.10 13.96 -10.36
CA PRO A 258 -6.17 15.07 -10.53
C PRO A 258 -6.44 16.18 -9.54
N GLY A 259 -5.38 16.66 -8.91
CA GLY A 259 -5.43 17.73 -7.94
C GLY A 259 -4.03 18.24 -7.62
N PHE A 260 -3.92 18.91 -6.48
CA PHE A 260 -2.66 19.45 -6.00
C PHE A 260 -2.49 19.04 -4.54
N PHE A 261 -1.25 18.66 -4.19
CA PHE A 261 -0.83 18.61 -2.80
C PHE A 261 0.07 19.81 -2.56
N TYR A 262 -0.46 20.77 -1.82
CA TYR A 262 0.02 22.16 -1.80
C TYR A 262 0.00 22.77 -3.20
N VAL A 263 1.16 22.84 -3.85
CA VAL A 263 1.35 23.42 -5.20
C VAL A 263 1.84 22.39 -6.22
N VAL A 264 2.04 21.15 -5.80
CA VAL A 264 2.57 20.09 -6.66
C VAL A 264 1.39 19.33 -7.27
N PRO A 265 1.26 19.31 -8.62
CA PRO A 265 0.28 18.47 -9.29
C PRO A 265 0.44 17.01 -8.87
N THR A 266 -0.65 16.39 -8.41
CA THR A 266 -0.65 15.00 -7.98
C THR A 266 -2.07 14.45 -8.01
N HIS A 267 -2.22 13.23 -7.52
CA HIS A 267 -3.52 12.64 -7.25
C HIS A 267 -3.91 12.77 -5.80
N VAL A 268 -5.14 13.22 -5.59
CA VAL A 268 -5.75 13.30 -4.27
C VAL A 268 -6.74 12.17 -4.12
N TYR A 269 -6.70 11.53 -2.95
CA TYR A 269 -7.65 10.50 -2.57
C TYR A 269 -9.09 11.03 -2.64
N VAL A 270 -10.01 10.14 -3.03
CA VAL A 270 -11.44 10.39 -3.06
C VAL A 270 -12.21 9.35 -2.24
N SER A 271 -11.97 8.04 -2.43
CA SER A 271 -12.79 6.99 -1.81
C SER A 271 -12.20 5.59 -2.01
N PHE A 272 -12.19 4.75 -0.97
CA PHE A 272 -11.95 3.31 -1.10
C PHE A 272 -13.21 2.57 -1.54
N ASN A 273 -14.37 2.87 -0.93
CA ASN A 273 -15.60 2.12 -1.21
C ASN A 273 -16.06 2.25 -2.66
N ARG A 274 -15.99 3.45 -3.25
CA ARG A 274 -16.36 3.66 -4.66
C ARG A 274 -15.45 2.89 -5.62
N ALA A 275 -14.17 2.75 -5.31
CA ALA A 275 -13.25 1.99 -6.13
C ALA A 275 -13.49 0.48 -5.99
N ARG A 276 -13.64 -0.01 -4.75
CA ARG A 276 -14.02 -1.39 -4.45
C ARG A 276 -15.30 -1.80 -5.18
N ASP A 277 -16.36 -1.02 -5.04
CA ASP A 277 -17.68 -1.35 -5.60
C ASP A 277 -17.68 -1.25 -7.14
N ARG A 278 -16.90 -0.32 -7.71
CA ARG A 278 -16.72 -0.23 -9.16
C ARG A 278 -15.93 -1.42 -9.70
N LEU A 279 -14.87 -1.85 -9.01
CA LEU A 279 -14.12 -3.05 -9.35
C LEU A 279 -15.02 -4.30 -9.27
N ARG A 280 -15.74 -4.48 -8.16
CA ARG A 280 -16.72 -5.56 -7.95
C ARG A 280 -17.66 -5.68 -9.14
N ALA A 281 -18.35 -4.60 -9.47
CA ALA A 281 -19.31 -4.58 -10.56
C ALA A 281 -18.66 -4.85 -11.93
N ALA A 282 -17.41 -4.43 -12.13
CA ALA A 282 -16.69 -4.66 -13.36
C ALA A 282 -16.24 -6.12 -13.53
N LEU A 283 -15.71 -6.74 -12.47
CA LEU A 283 -15.32 -8.14 -12.45
C LEU A 283 -16.53 -9.06 -12.66
N VAL A 284 -17.66 -8.79 -11.99
CA VAL A 284 -18.90 -9.54 -12.18
C VAL A 284 -19.41 -9.44 -13.62
N ARG A 285 -19.38 -8.23 -14.21
CA ARG A 285 -19.72 -8.07 -15.64
C ARG A 285 -18.77 -8.82 -16.57
N ALA A 286 -17.52 -9.00 -16.17
CA ALA A 286 -16.52 -9.77 -16.91
C ALA A 286 -16.65 -11.30 -16.71
N GLY A 287 -17.58 -11.76 -15.88
CA GLY A 287 -17.89 -13.18 -15.66
C GLY A 287 -17.52 -13.72 -14.28
N ALA A 288 -16.80 -12.95 -13.46
CA ALA A 288 -16.38 -13.38 -12.12
C ALA A 288 -17.58 -13.58 -11.17
N THR A 289 -17.44 -14.47 -10.20
CA THR A 289 -18.48 -14.71 -9.19
C THR A 289 -18.23 -13.84 -7.96
N ASP A 290 -19.28 -13.22 -7.46
CA ASP A 290 -19.26 -12.44 -6.23
C ASP A 290 -19.63 -13.32 -5.04
N LEU A 291 -18.69 -13.51 -4.13
CA LEU A 291 -18.86 -14.37 -2.94
C LEU A 291 -19.28 -13.57 -1.70
N GLY A 292 -19.51 -12.25 -1.83
CA GLY A 292 -19.97 -11.39 -0.75
C GLY A 292 -18.87 -10.58 -0.08
N LEU A 293 -19.07 -10.30 1.21
CA LEU A 293 -18.19 -9.45 2.02
C LEU A 293 -17.56 -10.26 3.15
N VAL A 294 -16.32 -9.91 3.49
CA VAL A 294 -15.60 -10.42 4.66
C VAL A 294 -15.22 -9.24 5.54
N ASP A 295 -15.53 -9.35 6.83
CA ASP A 295 -15.10 -8.39 7.84
C ASP A 295 -13.58 -8.48 8.02
N MET A 296 -12.91 -7.37 7.74
CA MET A 296 -11.47 -7.22 7.88
C MET A 296 -11.09 -6.45 9.15
N ASP A 297 -12.06 -5.88 9.87
CA ASP A 297 -11.86 -5.04 11.06
C ASP A 297 -10.74 -4.02 10.82
N ASN A 298 -10.77 -3.37 9.66
CA ASN A 298 -9.75 -2.42 9.20
C ASN A 298 -10.36 -1.06 8.84
N GLU A 299 -11.47 -0.70 9.46
CA GLU A 299 -11.98 0.67 9.52
C GLU A 299 -11.25 1.45 10.62
N LEU A 300 -10.75 2.64 10.28
CA LEU A 300 -10.15 3.57 11.23
C LEU A 300 -10.84 4.92 11.14
N ASP A 301 -11.36 5.38 12.28
CA ASP A 301 -11.72 6.78 12.50
C ASP A 301 -11.21 7.25 13.87
N ARG A 302 -9.89 7.37 13.99
CA ARG A 302 -9.22 7.82 15.22
C ARG A 302 -8.78 9.27 15.09
N ARG A 303 -8.28 9.88 16.16
CA ARG A 303 -7.83 11.28 16.18
C ARG A 303 -6.70 11.53 15.19
N THR A 304 -5.77 10.58 15.07
CA THR A 304 -4.54 10.75 14.27
C THR A 304 -4.45 9.82 13.06
N THR A 305 -5.40 8.91 12.88
CA THR A 305 -5.38 7.92 11.80
C THR A 305 -6.78 7.68 11.26
N THR A 306 -6.89 7.38 9.97
CA THR A 306 -8.15 7.07 9.33
C THR A 306 -7.96 6.16 8.12
N THR A 307 -9.03 5.49 7.70
CA THR A 307 -9.15 4.81 6.40
C THR A 307 -10.15 5.52 5.49
N GLY A 308 -10.41 6.81 5.74
CA GLY A 308 -11.29 7.62 4.92
C GLY A 308 -12.73 7.10 4.98
N ASP A 309 -13.30 6.76 3.82
CA ASP A 309 -14.66 6.20 3.74
C ASP A 309 -14.72 4.66 3.81
N HIS A 310 -13.58 3.97 3.97
CA HIS A 310 -13.56 2.50 4.03
C HIS A 310 -14.36 1.98 5.22
N ASP A 311 -15.20 0.98 4.99
CA ASP A 311 -16.20 0.46 5.93
C ASP A 311 -15.76 -0.79 6.72
N GLY A 312 -14.48 -1.15 6.65
CA GLY A 312 -13.94 -2.31 7.36
C GLY A 312 -14.10 -3.65 6.64
N TYR A 313 -14.72 -3.68 5.44
CA TYR A 313 -14.96 -4.92 4.70
C TYR A 313 -14.13 -5.05 3.42
N ALA A 314 -13.71 -6.27 3.13
CA ALA A 314 -13.25 -6.66 1.79
C ALA A 314 -14.38 -7.34 1.02
N ILE A 315 -14.52 -7.02 -0.27
CA ILE A 315 -15.30 -7.86 -1.19
C ILE A 315 -14.53 -9.14 -1.49
N VAL A 316 -15.23 -10.22 -1.80
CA VAL A 316 -14.61 -11.47 -2.26
C VAL A 316 -15.09 -11.80 -3.66
N ILE A 317 -14.15 -11.96 -4.59
CA ILE A 317 -14.41 -12.26 -5.99
C ILE A 317 -13.71 -13.56 -6.38
N GLU A 318 -14.44 -14.48 -6.98
CA GLU A 318 -13.89 -15.69 -7.58
C GLU A 318 -13.68 -15.50 -9.09
N LEU A 319 -12.48 -15.79 -9.59
CA LEU A 319 -12.15 -15.74 -11.01
C LEU A 319 -12.70 -16.96 -11.74
N SER A 320 -13.43 -16.72 -12.84
CA SER A 320 -13.99 -17.75 -13.73
C SER A 320 -12.95 -18.62 -14.40
#